data_AF-A0A7L4KII7-F1
#
_entry.id   AF-A0A7L4KII7-F1
#
_cell.length_a   1.000
_cell.length_b   1.000
_cell.length_c   1.000
_cell.angle_alpha   90.00
_cell.angle_beta   90.00
_cell.angle_gamma   90.00
#
_symmetry.space_group_name_H-M   'P 1'
#
loop_
_entity.id
_entity.type
_entity.pdbx_description
1 polymer ?
#
loop_
_entity_poly.entity_id
_entity_poly.type
_entity_poly.pdbx_seq_one_letter_code
_entity_poly.pdbx_strand_id
1 'polypeptide(L)'
;GLPFLVQRTVARQITLVECVGKGRYGEVWRGQWQGENVAVKIFSSRDEKSWFRETELYNTVLLRHENILGFIASDMTSRNSSTQLWLITHYHEMGSLYDYLQLTTLDTVSCLRIVLSIASGLAHLHIEIFGTQGK
;
A
#
# COMPACT_ATOMS: atom_id res chain seq x y z
N GLY A 1 34.37 -10.73 -15.13
CA GLY A 1 32.94 -10.43 -14.95
C GLY A 1 32.75 -10.03 -13.51
N LEU A 2 32.40 -8.77 -13.26
CA LEU A 2 32.16 -8.28 -11.90
C LEU A 2 30.85 -8.89 -11.37
N PRO A 3 30.81 -9.31 -10.10
CA PRO A 3 29.59 -9.86 -9.51
C PRO A 3 28.50 -8.80 -9.56
N PHE A 4 27.29 -9.23 -9.94
CA PHE A 4 26.07 -8.43 -9.83
C PHE A 4 25.97 -7.96 -8.37
N LEU A 5 26.37 -6.71 -8.11
CA LEU A 5 26.03 -6.02 -6.87
C LEU A 5 24.52 -6.07 -6.78
N VAL A 6 24.00 -6.92 -5.90
CA VAL A 6 22.57 -7.02 -5.64
C VAL A 6 22.14 -5.63 -5.15
N GLN A 7 21.54 -4.84 -6.04
CA GLN A 7 20.88 -3.60 -5.65
C GLN A 7 20.00 -3.94 -4.44
N ARG A 8 20.21 -3.25 -3.32
CA ARG A 8 19.41 -3.48 -2.12
C ARG A 8 17.97 -3.11 -2.46
N THR A 9 17.15 -4.12 -2.71
CA THR A 9 15.72 -3.92 -2.94
C THR A 9 15.07 -3.41 -1.66
N VAL A 10 14.00 -2.63 -1.77
CA VAL A 10 13.35 -1.97 -0.62
C VAL A 10 12.92 -3.00 0.43
N ALA A 11 12.40 -4.15 0.00
CA ALA A 11 11.97 -5.23 0.89
C ALA A 11 13.09 -5.78 1.78
N ARG A 12 14.36 -5.80 1.31
CA ARG A 12 15.49 -6.28 2.13
C ARG A 12 15.87 -5.34 3.27
N GLN A 13 15.42 -4.08 3.20
CA GLN A 13 15.67 -3.07 4.22
C GLN A 13 14.51 -2.95 5.23
N ILE A 14 13.44 -3.72 5.03
CA ILE A 14 12.25 -3.68 5.88
C ILE A 14 12.26 -4.87 6.85
N THR A 15 12.07 -4.55 8.12
CA THR A 15 11.80 -5.54 9.17
C THR A 15 10.30 -5.65 9.36
N LEU A 16 9.73 -6.85 9.16
CA LEU A 16 8.33 -7.11 9.49
C LEU A 16 8.18 -7.21 11.01
N VAL A 17 7.21 -6.49 11.57
CA VAL A 17 7.02 -6.39 13.02
C VAL A 17 5.82 -7.22 13.47
N GLU A 18 4.63 -6.93 12.95
CA GLU A 18 3.40 -7.64 13.32
C GLU A 18 2.42 -7.72 12.16
N CYS A 19 1.62 -8.80 12.12
CA CYS A 19 0.54 -8.96 11.16
C CYS A 19 -0.68 -8.15 11.62
N VAL A 20 -1.06 -7.13 10.86
CA VAL A 20 -2.16 -6.21 11.20
C VAL A 20 -3.46 -6.53 10.46
N GLY A 21 -3.41 -7.37 9.44
CA GLY A 21 -4.62 -7.79 8.71
C GLY A 21 -4.38 -9.02 7.87
N LYS A 22 -5.43 -9.83 7.70
CA LYS A 22 -5.45 -10.96 6.77
C LYS A 22 -6.65 -10.81 5.85
N GLY A 23 -6.39 -10.80 4.55
CA GLY A 23 -7.41 -10.65 3.53
C GLY A 23 -7.40 -11.81 2.54
N ARG A 24 -8.32 -11.74 1.57
CA ARG A 24 -8.45 -12.75 0.51
C ARG A 24 -7.17 -12.95 -0.30
N TYR A 25 -6.40 -11.89 -0.51
CA TYR A 25 -5.25 -11.86 -1.43
C TYR A 25 -3.89 -11.90 -0.73
N GLY A 26 -3.86 -12.03 0.61
CA GLY A 26 -2.62 -12.02 1.37
C GLY A 26 -2.75 -11.45 2.77
N GLU A 27 -1.59 -11.19 3.37
CA GLU A 27 -1.47 -10.62 4.71
C GLU A 27 -0.93 -9.20 4.63
N VAL A 28 -1.38 -8.34 5.54
CA VAL A 28 -0.84 -6.99 5.73
C VAL A 28 -0.07 -6.98 7.03
N TRP A 29 1.17 -6.54 6.96
CA TRP A 29 2.09 -6.45 8.08
C TRP A 29 2.46 -4.99 8.33
N ARG A 30 2.58 -4.60 9.60
CA ARG A 30 3.36 -3.41 9.96
C ARG A 30 4.84 -3.78 9.83
N GLY A 31 5.56 -3.00 9.03
CA GLY A 31 6.99 -3.07 8.85
C GLY A 31 7.68 -1.81 9.38
N GLN A 32 9.00 -1.90 9.54
CA GLN A 32 9.87 -0.80 9.92
C GLN A 32 10.90 -0.58 8.82
N TRP A 33 10.95 0.64 8.30
CA TRP A 33 11.89 1.08 7.26
C TRP A 33 12.51 2.41 7.64
N GLN A 34 13.83 2.45 7.81
CA GLN A 34 14.56 3.67 8.19
C GLN A 34 14.02 4.37 9.46
N GLY A 35 13.45 3.61 10.40
CA GLY A 35 12.85 4.13 11.64
C GLY A 35 11.38 4.49 11.54
N GLU A 36 10.79 4.45 10.34
CA GLU A 36 9.39 4.79 10.09
C GLU A 36 8.52 3.54 9.93
N ASN A 37 7.27 3.62 10.39
CA ASN A 37 6.28 2.57 10.18
C ASN A 37 5.81 2.55 8.71
N VAL A 38 5.81 1.36 8.10
CA VAL A 38 5.26 1.13 6.75
C VAL A 38 4.26 -0.02 6.79
N ALA A 39 3.27 -0.01 5.90
CA ALA A 39 2.39 -1.16 5.69
C ALA A 39 2.94 -2.01 4.55
N VAL A 40 3.06 -3.32 4.77
CA VAL A 40 3.55 -4.27 3.78
C VAL A 40 2.44 -5.28 3.50
N LYS A 41 1.80 -5.16 2.34
CA LYS A 41 0.87 -6.18 1.86
C LYS A 41 1.66 -7.25 1.11
N ILE A 42 1.66 -8.45 1.66
CA ILE A 42 2.37 -9.62 1.11
C ILE A 42 1.36 -10.48 0.39
N PHE A 43 1.47 -10.52 -0.94
CA PHE A 43 0.65 -11.38 -1.78
C PHE A 43 1.29 -12.75 -1.91
N SER A 44 0.44 -13.77 -2.02
CA SER A 44 0.86 -15.10 -2.46
C SER A 44 1.37 -15.04 -3.90
N SER A 45 2.38 -15.85 -4.23
CA SER A 45 2.85 -16.00 -5.62
C SER A 45 1.74 -16.48 -6.56
N ARG A 46 0.68 -17.13 -6.04
CA ARG A 46 -0.50 -17.53 -6.81
C ARG A 46 -1.38 -16.35 -7.24
N ASP A 47 -1.26 -15.22 -6.54
CA ASP A 47 -2.03 -13.98 -6.77
C ASP A 47 -1.20 -12.88 -7.46
N GLU A 48 -0.16 -13.27 -8.22
CA GLU A 48 0.74 -12.36 -8.93
C GLU A 48 0.00 -11.34 -9.82
N LYS A 49 -1.07 -11.77 -10.49
CA LYS A 49 -1.92 -10.87 -11.30
C LYS A 49 -2.53 -9.73 -10.50
N SER A 50 -2.92 -10.00 -9.24
CA SER A 50 -3.48 -8.99 -8.35
C SER A 50 -2.42 -8.00 -7.90
N TRP A 51 -1.23 -8.49 -7.53
CA TRP A 51 -0.09 -7.65 -7.18
C TRP A 51 0.38 -6.78 -8.35
N PHE A 52 0.47 -7.34 -9.56
CA PHE A 52 0.87 -6.61 -10.76
C PHE A 52 -0.11 -5.48 -11.07
N ARG A 53 -1.42 -5.77 -11.03
CA ARG A 53 -2.47 -4.75 -11.24
C ARG A 53 -2.39 -3.63 -10.21
N GLU A 54 -2.29 -3.94 -8.92
CA GLU A 54 -2.17 -2.91 -7.88
C GLU A 54 -0.90 -2.08 -8.07
N THR A 55 0.23 -2.72 -8.40
CA THR A 55 1.50 -2.05 -8.67
C THR A 55 1.41 -1.11 -9.87
N GLU A 56 0.77 -1.54 -10.97
CA GLU A 56 0.56 -0.72 -12.16
C GLU A 56 -0.33 0.50 -11.86
N LEU A 57 -1.44 0.28 -11.12
CA LEU A 57 -2.31 1.35 -10.67
C LEU A 57 -1.52 2.38 -9.87
N TYR A 58 -0.83 1.98 -8.80
CA TYR A 58 -0.06 2.87 -7.93
C TYR A 58 1.11 3.58 -8.62
N ASN A 59 1.69 3.01 -9.68
CA ASN A 59 2.71 3.66 -10.49
C ASN A 59 2.16 4.70 -11.47
N THR A 60 0.83 4.79 -11.64
CA THR A 60 0.22 5.83 -12.46
C THR A 60 0.42 7.18 -11.76
N VAL A 61 1.05 8.13 -12.46
CA VAL A 61 1.48 9.46 -11.94
C VAL A 61 0.36 10.24 -11.22
N LEU A 62 -0.90 9.92 -11.54
CA LEU A 62 -2.08 10.59 -11.01
C LEU A 62 -2.64 9.99 -9.71
N LEU A 63 -2.10 8.92 -9.12
CA LEU A 63 -2.64 8.37 -7.86
C LEU A 63 -2.11 9.02 -6.58
N ARG A 64 -1.31 10.08 -6.69
CA ARG A 64 -0.82 10.83 -5.53
C ARG A 64 -1.87 11.86 -5.08
N HIS A 65 -2.56 11.56 -3.99
CA HIS A 65 -3.55 12.43 -3.36
C HIS A 65 -3.57 12.18 -1.85
N GLU A 66 -3.89 13.19 -1.03
CA GLU A 66 -3.88 13.06 0.44
C GLU A 66 -4.92 12.06 0.99
N ASN A 67 -5.97 11.77 0.21
CA ASN A 67 -7.02 10.81 0.57
C ASN A 67 -6.95 9.51 -0.23
N ILE A 68 -5.79 9.24 -0.85
CA ILE A 68 -5.46 7.94 -1.45
C ILE A 68 -4.28 7.37 -0.66
N LEU A 69 -4.31 6.07 -0.38
CA LEU A 69 -3.25 5.40 0.35
C LEU A 69 -1.90 5.63 -0.33
N GLY A 70 -0.95 6.20 0.40
CA GLY A 70 0.35 6.59 -0.15
C GLY A 70 1.19 5.38 -0.52
N PHE A 71 1.41 5.16 -1.81
CA PHE A 71 2.33 4.15 -2.32
C PHE A 71 3.79 4.57 -2.12
N ILE A 72 4.61 3.62 -1.66
CA ILE A 72 6.06 3.81 -1.49
C ILE A 72 6.80 3.01 -2.55
N ALA A 73 6.56 1.70 -2.61
CA ALA A 73 7.26 0.79 -3.51
C ALA A 73 6.51 -0.52 -3.71
N SER A 74 6.87 -1.24 -4.75
CA SER A 74 6.51 -2.65 -4.98
C SER A 74 7.79 -3.45 -5.16
N ASP A 75 7.88 -4.63 -4.58
CA ASP A 75 9.12 -5.42 -4.63
C ASP A 75 8.82 -6.92 -4.63
N MET A 76 9.71 -7.71 -5.23
CA MET A 76 9.64 -9.16 -5.25
C MET A 76 10.84 -9.69 -4.46
N THR A 77 10.56 -10.38 -3.34
CA THR A 77 11.61 -10.91 -2.46
C THR A 77 11.43 -12.41 -2.25
N SER A 78 12.53 -13.13 -2.09
CA SER A 78 12.49 -14.53 -1.64
C SER A 78 12.74 -14.57 -0.13
N ARG A 79 11.77 -15.10 0.63
CA ARG A 79 11.88 -15.34 2.09
C ARG A 79 11.28 -16.70 2.42
N ASN A 80 11.89 -17.42 3.36
CA ASN A 80 11.43 -18.75 3.81
C ASN A 80 11.21 -19.73 2.64
N SER A 81 12.11 -19.73 1.66
CA SER A 81 12.03 -20.56 0.45
C SER A 81 10.76 -20.33 -0.41
N SER A 82 10.11 -19.17 -0.27
CA SER A 82 8.96 -18.77 -1.08
C SER A 82 9.17 -17.38 -1.67
N THR A 83 8.73 -17.18 -2.92
CA THR A 83 8.64 -15.86 -3.54
C THR A 83 7.47 -15.12 -2.92
N GLN A 84 7.74 -13.95 -2.38
CA GLN A 84 6.77 -13.03 -1.81
C GLN A 84 6.72 -11.77 -2.66
N LEU A 85 5.51 -11.32 -2.98
CA LEU A 85 5.26 -10.11 -3.73
C LEU A 85 4.78 -9.05 -2.75
N TRP A 86 5.56 -8.00 -2.57
CA TRP A 86 5.33 -6.97 -1.59
C TRP A 86 4.79 -5.71 -2.26
N LEU A 87 3.75 -5.15 -1.68
CA LEU A 87 3.29 -3.79 -1.94
C LEU A 87 3.49 -3.01 -0.64
N ILE A 88 4.30 -1.96 -0.70
CA ILE A 88 4.71 -1.14 0.44
C ILE A 88 4.00 0.21 0.35
N THR A 89 3.27 0.57 1.40
CA THR A 89 2.53 1.84 1.51
C THR A 89 2.81 2.53 2.84
N HIS A 90 2.35 3.77 2.97
CA HIS A 90 2.28 4.42 4.28
C HIS A 90 1.46 3.57 5.26
N TYR A 91 1.89 3.57 6.52
CA TYR A 91 1.16 2.94 7.62
C TYR A 91 0.27 3.98 8.31
N HIS A 92 -0.97 3.59 8.60
CA HIS A 92 -1.91 4.39 9.38
C HIS A 92 -2.23 3.66 10.67
N GLU A 93 -1.75 4.20 11.80
CA GLU A 93 -1.82 3.55 13.12
C GLU A 93 -3.25 3.36 13.63
N MET A 94 -4.17 4.21 13.17
CA MET A 94 -5.60 4.13 13.51
C MET A 94 -6.36 3.02 12.76
N GLY A 95 -5.67 2.27 11.89
CA GLY A 95 -6.26 1.15 11.16
C GLY A 95 -7.25 1.59 10.08
N SER A 96 -8.18 0.69 9.75
CA SER A 96 -9.24 0.99 8.79
C SER A 96 -10.34 1.82 9.43
N LEU A 97 -11.15 2.50 8.61
CA LEU A 97 -12.34 3.20 9.11
C LEU A 97 -13.32 2.22 9.79
N TYR A 98 -13.40 0.97 9.33
CA TYR A 98 -14.21 -0.06 9.97
C TYR A 98 -13.76 -0.27 11.42
N ASP A 99 -12.46 -0.48 11.65
CA ASP A 99 -11.90 -0.70 13.00
C ASP A 99 -12.07 0.55 13.87
N TYR A 100 -11.80 1.74 13.31
CA TYR A 100 -11.90 3.00 14.02
C TYR A 100 -13.31 3.26 14.56
N LEU A 101 -14.35 2.99 13.75
CA LEU A 101 -15.75 3.20 14.13
C LEU A 101 -16.28 2.16 15.14
N GLN A 102 -15.63 1.01 15.31
CA GLN A 102 -16.01 0.06 16.38
C GLN A 102 -15.66 0.59 17.77
N LEU A 103 -14.65 1.47 17.87
CA LEU A 103 -14.11 1.93 19.15
C LEU A 103 -14.38 3.42 19.42
N THR A 104 -14.73 4.19 18.39
CA THR A 104 -14.80 5.65 18.46
C THR A 104 -16.16 6.17 17.99
N THR A 105 -16.81 6.98 18.83
CA THR A 105 -17.97 7.77 18.43
C THR A 105 -17.53 9.10 17.82
N LEU A 106 -18.29 9.59 16.85
CA LEU A 106 -17.96 10.81 16.11
C LEU A 106 -18.89 11.96 16.51
N ASP A 107 -18.31 13.13 16.70
CA ASP A 107 -19.07 14.37 16.67
C ASP A 107 -19.36 14.80 15.22
N THR A 108 -20.20 15.81 15.05
CA THR A 108 -20.60 16.29 13.72
C THR A 108 -19.41 16.73 12.89
N VAL A 109 -18.42 17.40 13.50
CA VAL A 109 -17.24 17.91 12.81
C VAL A 109 -16.36 16.75 12.30
N SER A 110 -16.07 15.76 13.14
CA SER A 110 -15.24 14.61 12.77
C SER A 110 -15.93 13.74 11.72
N CYS A 111 -17.25 13.56 11.85
CA CYS A 111 -18.06 12.88 10.84
C CYS A 111 -17.94 13.56 9.47
N LEU A 112 -18.17 14.88 9.42
CA LEU A 112 -18.06 15.66 8.18
C LEU A 112 -16.65 15.61 7.59
N ARG A 113 -15.60 15.67 8.43
CA ARG A 113 -14.21 15.57 7.97
C ARG A 113 -13.91 14.21 7.32
N ILE A 114 -14.38 13.10 7.92
CA ILE A 114 -14.18 11.75 7.38
C ILE A 114 -14.91 11.59 6.04
N VAL A 115 -16.18 11.99 5.95
CA VAL A 115 -16.93 11.80 4.70
C VAL A 115 -16.42 12.71 3.59
N LEU A 116 -16.00 13.94 3.91
CA LEU A 116 -15.42 14.87 2.95
C LEU A 116 -14.09 14.35 2.39
N SER A 117 -13.22 13.80 3.23
CA SER A 117 -11.93 13.25 2.79
C SER A 117 -12.12 12.02 1.89
N ILE A 118 -13.06 11.13 2.25
CA ILE A 118 -13.40 9.97 1.39
C ILE A 118 -13.96 10.45 0.04
N ALA A 119 -14.90 11.40 0.05
CA ALA A 119 -15.48 11.93 -1.17
C ALA A 119 -14.43 12.62 -2.05
N SER A 120 -13.50 13.35 -1.45
CA SER A 120 -12.37 14.00 -2.16
C SER A 120 -11.46 12.96 -2.83
N GLY A 121 -11.04 11.92 -2.10
CA GLY A 121 -10.24 10.83 -2.68
C GLY A 121 -10.96 10.09 -3.80
N LEU A 122 -12.27 9.82 -3.65
CA LEU A 122 -13.06 9.17 -4.69
C LEU A 122 -13.27 10.08 -5.91
N ALA A 123 -13.54 11.37 -5.70
CA ALA A 123 -13.66 12.33 -6.79
C ALA A 123 -12.35 12.41 -7.59
N HIS A 124 -11.19 12.42 -6.92
CA HIS A 124 -9.89 12.39 -7.56
C HIS A 124 -9.68 11.13 -8.41
N LEU A 125 -10.07 9.95 -7.90
CA LEU A 125 -10.02 8.69 -8.67
C LEU A 125 -10.94 8.69 -9.90
N HIS A 126 -12.02 9.48 -9.89
CA HIS A 126 -12.97 9.58 -11.00
C HIS A 126 -12.56 10.61 -12.07
N ILE A 127 -11.53 11.43 -11.84
CA ILE A 127 -11.02 12.36 -12.86
C ILE A 127 -10.45 11.52 -14.01
N GLU A 128 -10.97 11.73 -15.23
CA GLU A 128 -10.53 10.99 -16.40
C GLU A 128 -9.03 11.19 -16.66
N ILE A 129 -8.34 10.06 -16.83
CA ILE A 129 -6.94 10.05 -17.24
C ILE A 129 -6.92 10.28 -18.76
N PHE A 130 -6.62 11.50 -19.19
CA PHE A 130 -6.19 11.72 -20.56
C PHE A 130 -4.81 11.08 -20.73
N GLY A 131 -4.80 9.81 -21.17
CA GLY A 131 -3.57 9.18 -21.60
C GLY A 131 -2.97 9.99 -22.74
N THR A 132 -1.78 10.54 -22.55
CA THR A 132 -0.94 10.87 -23.71
C THR A 132 -0.69 9.54 -24.41
N GLN A 133 -1.38 9.31 -25.53
CA GLN A 133 -1.06 8.26 -26.48
C GLN A 133 0.46 8.23 -26.65
N GLY A 134 1.07 7.11 -26.25
CA GLY A 134 2.49 6.89 -26.44
C GLY A 134 2.83 7.09 -27.91
N LYS A 135 3.85 7.91 -28.17
CA LYS A 135 4.57 7.90 -29.45
C LYS A 135 5.55 6.74 -29.45
#